data_AF-A0A536EMD1-F1
#
_entry.id   AF-A0A536EMD1-F1
#
_cell.length_a   1.000
_cell.length_b   1.000
_cell.length_c   1.000
_cell.angle_alpha   90.00
_cell.angle_beta   90.00
_cell.angle_gamma   90.00
#
_symmetry.space_group_name_H-M   'P 1'
#
loop_
_entity.id
_entity.type
_entity.pdbx_description
1 polymer ?
#
loop_
_entity_poly.entity_id
_entity_poly.type
_entity_poly.pdbx_seq_one_letter_code
_entity_poly.pdbx_strand_id
1 'polypeptide(L)' 'MRSTSLAVGLGVLGIVFIVIAALYAVGVLQILTSTTSGPHYKHAVLFAVLAVASFVAASFARSRTA' A
#
# COMPACT_ATOMS: atom_id res chain seq x y z
N MET A 1 11.85 -17.69 6.88
CA MET A 1 13.16 -17.14 6.47
C MET A 1 13.10 -15.63 6.60
N ARG A 2 13.89 -15.00 7.49
CA ARG A 2 14.01 -13.53 7.51
C ARG A 2 14.93 -13.14 6.35
N SER A 3 14.50 -12.19 5.52
CA SER A 3 15.24 -11.80 4.32
C SER A 3 15.15 -10.30 4.13
N THR A 4 16.32 -9.66 4.01
CA THR A 4 16.44 -8.23 3.74
C THR A 4 15.79 -7.86 2.41
N SER A 5 15.90 -8.71 1.38
CA SER A 5 15.25 -8.46 0.09
C SER A 5 13.72 -8.48 0.18
N LEU A 6 13.15 -9.39 0.98
CA LEU A 6 11.71 -9.43 1.23
C LEU A 6 11.24 -8.19 2.02
N ALA A 7 12.00 -7.76 3.01
CA ALA A 7 11.68 -6.54 3.77
C ALA A 7 11.70 -5.29 2.89
N VAL A 8 12.69 -5.17 1.99
CA VAL A 8 12.75 -4.08 1.03
C VAL A 8 11.58 -4.14 0.05
N GLY A 9 11.29 -5.32 -0.52
CA GLY A 9 10.17 -5.50 -1.44
C GLY A 9 8.83 -5.12 -0.83
N LEU A 10 8.55 -5.55 0.40
CA LEU A 10 7.34 -5.18 1.15
C LEU A 10 7.29 -3.69 1.47
N GLY A 11 8.43 -3.07 1.77
CA GLY A 11 8.53 -1.62 1.96
C GLY A 11 8.17 -0.84 0.70
N VAL A 12 8.73 -1.23 -0.45
CA VAL A 12 8.42 -0.61 -1.76
C VAL A 12 6.95 -0.81 -2.11
N LEU A 13 6.41 -2.01 -1.91
CA LEU A 13 5.00 -2.30 -2.14
C LEU A 13 4.07 -1.44 -1.27
N GLY A 14 4.43 -1.22 -0.01
CA GLY A 14 3.72 -0.32 0.88
C GLY A 14 3.66 1.12 0.35
N ILE A 15 4.77 1.64 -0.17
CA ILE A 15 4.83 2.97 -0.79
C ILE A 15 3.91 3.05 -2.01
N VAL A 16 3.92 2.03 -2.88
CA VAL A 16 3.02 1.97 -4.05
C VAL A 16 1.56 2.03 -3.61
N PHE A 17 1.18 1.29 -2.58
CA PHE A 17 -0.18 1.35 -2.04
C PHE A 17 -0.55 2.72 -1.46
N ILE A 18 0.37 3.45 -0.81
CA ILE A 18 0.14 4.83 -0.39
C ILE A 18 -0.19 5.72 -1.61
N VAL A 19 0.60 5.62 -2.67
CA VAL A 19 0.39 6.44 -3.88
C VAL A 19 -0.98 6.15 -4.49
N ILE A 20 -1.33 4.86 -4.63
CA ILE A 20 -2.65 4.45 -5.15
C ILE A 20 -3.78 4.97 -4.25
N ALA A 21 -3.64 4.85 -2.93
CA ALA A 21 -4.63 5.35 -1.98
C ALA A 21 -4.87 6.86 -2.14
N ALA A 22 -3.79 7.64 -2.26
CA ALA A 22 -3.86 9.08 -2.47
C ALA A 22 -4.58 9.41 -3.79
N LEU A 23 -4.24 8.73 -4.89
CA LEU A 23 -4.87 8.95 -6.19
C LEU A 23 -6.38 8.63 -6.19
N TYR A 24 -6.81 7.59 -5.47
CA TYR A 24 -8.24 7.33 -5.26
C TYR A 24 -8.91 8.36 -4.36
N ALA A 25 -8.21 8.88 -3.34
CA ALA A 25 -8.75 9.90 -2.44
C ALA A 25 -8.96 11.24 -3.14
N VAL A 26 -8.10 11.61 -4.08
CA VAL A 26 -8.28 12.82 -4.90
C VAL A 26 -9.13 12.60 -6.16
N GLY A 27 -9.58 11.36 -6.41
CA GLY A 27 -10.47 11.04 -7.54
C GLY A 27 -9.77 11.00 -8.90
N VAL A 28 -8.44 10.90 -8.93
CA VAL A 28 -7.65 10.76 -10.16
C VAL A 28 -7.76 9.34 -10.74
N LEU A 29 -7.86 8.33 -9.85
CA LEU A 29 -8.02 6.92 -10.25
C LEU A 29 -9.49 6.52 -10.30
N GLN A 30 -9.94 6.01 -11.45
CA GLN A 30 -11.33 5.58 -11.71
C GLN A 30 -11.43 4.11 -12.12
N ILE A 31 -10.37 3.34 -11.86
CA ILE A 31 -10.32 1.92 -12.18
C ILE A 31 -11.16 1.18 -11.15
N LEU A 32 -11.97 0.20 -11.57
CA LEU A 32 -12.83 -0.58 -10.67
C LEU A 32 -13.84 0.27 -9.86
N THR A 33 -14.16 1.49 -10.30
CA THR A 33 -15.16 2.34 -9.66
C THR A 33 -16.48 2.28 -10.43
N SER A 34 -17.61 2.31 -9.71
CA SER A 34 -18.95 2.35 -10.32
C SER A 34 -19.35 3.75 -10.79
N THR A 35 -18.60 4.78 -10.38
CA THR A 35 -18.80 6.17 -10.77
C THR A 35 -17.50 6.70 -11.40
N THR A 36 -17.63 7.54 -12.43
CA THR A 36 -16.51 8.11 -13.20
C THR A 36 -16.18 9.54 -12.77
N SER A 37 -16.55 9.94 -11.54
CA SER A 37 -16.21 11.25 -11.01
C SER A 37 -16.14 11.24 -9.49
N GLY A 38 -15.19 12.01 -8.97
CA GLY A 38 -15.06 12.31 -7.54
C GLY A 38 -14.21 11.31 -6.76
N PRO A 39 -13.96 11.59 -5.46
CA PRO A 39 -13.19 10.73 -4.58
C PRO A 39 -13.77 9.32 -4.40
N HIS A 40 -12.90 8.31 -4.32
CA HIS A 40 -13.28 6.91 -4.10
C HIS A 40 -12.70 6.37 -2.79
N TYR A 41 -13.21 6.87 -1.66
CA TYR A 41 -12.67 6.60 -0.33
C TYR A 41 -12.65 5.11 0.06
N LYS A 42 -13.58 4.28 -0.44
CA LYS A 42 -13.55 2.83 -0.17
C LYS A 42 -12.26 2.18 -0.69
N HIS A 43 -11.86 2.53 -1.91
CA HIS A 43 -10.61 2.05 -2.50
C HIS A 43 -9.40 2.69 -1.81
N ALA A 44 -9.46 3.99 -1.51
CA ALA A 44 -8.39 4.68 -0.79
C ALA A 44 -8.10 4.04 0.57
N VAL A 45 -9.14 3.74 1.36
CA VAL A 45 -9.02 3.08 2.67
C VAL A 45 -8.49 1.67 2.52
N LEU A 46 -8.98 0.89 1.54
CA LEU A 46 -8.45 -0.45 1.27
C LEU A 46 -6.94 -0.43 1.01
N PHE A 47 -6.49 0.44 0.11
CA PHE A 47 -5.07 0.56 -0.21
C PHE A 47 -4.24 1.12 0.95
N ALA A 48 -4.80 2.02 1.76
CA ALA A 48 -4.15 2.48 2.98
C ALA A 48 -3.93 1.33 3.99
N VAL A 49 -4.94 0.46 4.18
CA VAL A 49 -4.81 -0.72 5.06
C VAL A 49 -3.76 -1.69 4.51
N LEU A 50 -3.74 -1.93 3.20
CA LEU A 50 -2.72 -2.78 2.56
C LEU A 50 -1.31 -2.19 2.70
N ALA A 51 -1.16 -0.86 2.63
CA ALA A 51 0.12 -0.19 2.87
C ALA A 51 0.61 -0.45 4.28
N VAL A 52 -0.25 -0.26 5.29
CA VAL A 52 0.08 -0.54 6.70
C VAL A 52 0.47 -2.00 6.88
N ALA A 53 -0.32 -2.94 6.34
CA ALA A 53 -0.01 -4.37 6.40
C ALA A 53 1.35 -4.70 5.76
N SER A 54 1.69 -4.05 4.64
CA SER A 54 2.97 -4.23 3.95
C SER A 54 4.14 -3.75 4.80
N PHE A 55 4.03 -2.60 5.47
CA PHE A 55 5.09 -2.13 6.38
C PHE A 55 5.22 -2.98 7.64
N VAL A 56 4.10 -3.46 8.19
CA VAL A 56 4.11 -4.41 9.31
C VAL A 56 4.81 -5.71 8.89
N ALA A 57 4.45 -6.26 7.72
CA ALA A 57 5.11 -7.44 7.17
C ALA A 57 6.60 -7.19 6.89
N ALA A 58 6.97 -6.04 6.34
CA ALA A 58 8.36 -5.64 6.10
C ALA A 58 9.17 -5.60 7.41
N SER A 59 8.55 -5.12 8.48
CA SER A 59 9.16 -5.06 9.81
C SER A 59 9.43 -6.46 10.38
N PHE A 60 8.52 -7.41 10.16
CA PHE A 60 8.75 -8.81 10.55
C PHE A 60 9.75 -9.55 9.65
N ALA A 61 9.77 -9.23 8.36
CA ALA A 61 10.68 -9.84 7.38
C ALA A 61 12.13 -9.38 7.55
N ARG A 62 12.34 -8.18 8.12
CA ARG A 62 13.66 -7.61 8.36
C ARG A 62 14.48 -8.51 9.29
N SER A 63 15.61 -9.00 8.78
CA SER A 63 16.61 -9.67 9.62
C SER A 63 17.18 -8.64 10.60
N ARG A 64 17.07 -8.90 11.90
CA ARG A 64 17.81 -8.14 12.92
C ARG A 64 19.28 -8.53 12.75
N THR A 65 20.12 -7.58 12.34
CA THR A 65 21.57 -7.69 12.53
C THR A 65 21.79 -7.75 14.03
N ALA A 66 22.36 -8.87 14.49
CA ALA A 66 22.80 -9.04 15.87
C ALA A 66 23.98 -8.12 16.17
#